data_AF-A0ABC9H8S8-F1
#
_entry.id   AF-A0ABC9H8S8-F1
#
_cell.length_a   1.000
_cell.length_b   1.000
_cell.length_c   1.000
_cell.angle_alpha   90.00
_cell.angle_beta   90.00
_cell.angle_gamma   90.00
#
_symmetry.space_group_name_H-M   'P 1'
#
loop_
_entity.id
_entity.type
_entity.pdbx_description
1 polymer ?
#
loop_
_entity_poly.entity_id
_entity_poly.type
_entity_poly.pdbx_seq_one_letter_code
_entity_poly.pdbx_strand_id
1 'polypeptide(L)'
;MNVFRLAGDMTHLLSVVVLLLKIHTIKSCAVWYMRRHKIVRRTYDKDHDTFRHYFLVLPCLLLALLINEKFTFREVMWAFSIYLEAVAIFPQLVLLQRTKNIDNLTGQYVFFLGAYRVLYILNWIYRYFTEPHFVHWISWVAGIVQTLLYADFFYYYIMSWKNSVKLELPA
;
A
#
# COMPACT_ATOMS: atom_id res chain seq x y z
N MET A 1 2.36 -28.96 28.47
CA MET A 1 2.27 -27.88 27.46
C MET A 1 1.77 -26.64 28.18
N ASN A 2 2.59 -25.60 28.33
CA ASN A 2 2.27 -24.46 29.20
C ASN A 2 1.13 -23.62 28.61
N VAL A 3 0.15 -23.27 29.46
CA VAL A 3 -1.01 -22.43 29.12
C VAL A 3 -0.60 -21.12 28.44
N PHE A 4 0.55 -20.55 28.83
CA PHE A 4 1.11 -19.35 28.23
C PHE A 4 1.55 -19.51 26.77
N ARG A 5 2.00 -20.69 26.36
CA ARG A 5 2.40 -20.96 24.97
C ARG A 5 1.17 -21.10 24.06
N LEU A 6 0.13 -21.76 24.58
CA LEU A 6 -1.15 -21.93 23.90
C LEU A 6 -1.90 -20.58 23.78
N ALA A 7 -1.83 -19.72 24.79
CA ALA A 7 -2.37 -18.36 24.74
C ALA A 7 -1.61 -17.45 23.74
N GLY A 8 -0.29 -17.61 23.63
CA GLY A 8 0.52 -16.92 22.62
C GLY A 8 0.15 -17.33 21.19
N ASP A 9 0.00 -18.64 20.95
CA ASP A 9 -0.40 -19.16 19.63
C ASP A 9 -1.84 -18.75 19.26
N MET A 10 -2.75 -18.68 20.23
CA MET A 10 -4.13 -18.23 20.01
C MET A 10 -4.23 -16.72 19.71
N THR A 11 -3.42 -15.89 20.36
CA THR A 11 -3.40 -14.44 20.08
C THR A 11 -2.74 -14.13 18.74
N HIS A 12 -1.75 -14.92 18.32
CA HIS A 12 -1.15 -14.83 16.99
C HIS A 12 -2.11 -15.27 15.88
N LEU A 13 -2.90 -16.31 16.09
CA LEU A 13 -3.95 -16.71 15.14
C LEU A 13 -5.08 -15.66 15.05
N LEU A 14 -5.47 -15.07 16.17
CA LEU A 14 -6.46 -13.98 16.23
C LEU A 14 -5.99 -12.74 15.46
N SER A 15 -4.72 -12.35 15.58
CA SER A 15 -4.19 -11.18 14.87
C SER A 15 -4.15 -11.40 13.36
N VAL A 16 -3.79 -12.60 12.90
CA VAL A 16 -3.83 -13.00 11.48
C VAL A 16 -5.26 -13.01 10.94
N VAL A 17 -6.23 -13.54 11.70
CA VAL A 17 -7.65 -13.56 11.30
C VAL A 17 -8.23 -12.15 11.22
N VAL A 18 -7.95 -11.27 12.20
CA VAL A 18 -8.41 -9.87 12.19
C VAL A 18 -7.80 -9.10 11.01
N LEU A 19 -6.54 -9.39 10.65
CA LEU A 19 -5.86 -8.77 9.51
C LEU A 19 -6.45 -9.25 8.18
N LEU A 20 -6.74 -10.55 8.05
CA LEU A 20 -7.44 -11.11 6.88
C LEU A 20 -8.87 -10.58 6.74
N LEU A 21 -9.61 -10.43 7.85
CA LEU A 21 -10.94 -9.83 7.86
C LEU A 21 -10.90 -8.34 7.51
N LYS A 22 -9.91 -7.57 8.00
CA LYS A 22 -9.72 -6.17 7.59
C LYS A 22 -9.44 -6.05 6.08
N ILE A 23 -8.59 -6.94 5.53
CA ILE A 23 -8.27 -6.95 4.10
C ILE A 23 -9.50 -7.34 3.26
N HIS A 24 -10.24 -8.35 3.69
CA HIS A 24 -11.42 -8.84 2.97
C HIS A 24 -12.58 -7.85 3.02
N THR A 25 -12.87 -7.27 4.19
CA THR A 25 -14.06 -6.42 4.40
C THR A 25 -13.87 -5.00 3.86
N ILE A 26 -12.66 -4.43 3.87
CA ILE A 26 -12.44 -3.04 3.43
C ILE A 26 -12.22 -2.94 1.91
N LYS A 27 -11.45 -3.86 1.31
CA LYS A 27 -11.15 -3.81 -0.13
C LYS A 27 -12.23 -4.48 -0.98
N SER A 28 -12.76 -5.62 -0.54
CA SER A 28 -13.72 -6.38 -1.34
C SER A 28 -15.12 -5.76 -1.30
N CYS A 29 -15.61 -5.32 -0.13
CA CYS A 29 -16.93 -4.69 -0.04
C CYS A 29 -16.97 -3.32 -0.72
N ALA A 30 -15.93 -2.48 -0.58
CA ALA A 30 -15.88 -1.19 -1.26
C ALA A 30 -15.81 -1.35 -2.78
N VAL A 31 -14.94 -2.23 -3.31
CA VAL A 31 -14.82 -2.48 -4.75
C VAL A 31 -16.09 -3.16 -5.31
N TRP A 32 -16.68 -4.09 -4.56
CA TRP A 32 -17.95 -4.72 -4.93
C TRP A 32 -19.10 -3.70 -4.95
N TYR A 33 -19.17 -2.82 -3.95
CA TYR A 33 -20.18 -1.76 -3.88
C TYR A 33 -19.99 -0.75 -5.02
N MET A 34 -18.77 -0.32 -5.32
CA MET A 34 -18.45 0.55 -6.47
C MET A 34 -18.80 -0.10 -7.82
N ARG A 35 -18.59 -1.41 -7.99
CA ARG A 35 -18.92 -2.13 -9.24
C ARG A 35 -20.41 -2.46 -9.42
N ARG A 36 -21.12 -2.79 -8.34
CA ARG A 36 -22.50 -3.33 -8.42
C ARG A 36 -23.58 -2.29 -8.16
N HIS A 37 -23.31 -1.25 -7.37
CA HIS A 37 -24.32 -0.24 -7.06
C HIS A 37 -24.50 0.73 -8.24
N LYS A 38 -25.70 0.73 -8.84
CA LYS A 38 -26.04 1.53 -10.04
C LYS A 38 -25.74 3.03 -9.91
N ILE A 39 -25.85 3.58 -8.69
CA ILE A 39 -25.64 5.00 -8.40
C ILE A 39 -24.15 5.35 -8.43
N VAL A 40 -23.29 4.54 -7.78
CA VAL A 40 -21.84 4.77 -7.70
C VAL A 40 -21.15 4.49 -9.04
N ARG A 41 -21.63 3.49 -9.80
CA ARG A 41 -21.15 3.20 -11.15
C ARG A 41 -21.39 4.34 -12.14
N ARG A 42 -22.41 5.17 -11.94
CA ARG A 42 -22.69 6.36 -12.79
C ARG A 42 -21.69 7.50 -12.56
N THR A 43 -21.15 7.61 -11.34
CA THR A 43 -20.14 8.62 -10.98
C THR A 43 -18.71 8.14 -11.27
N TYR A 44 -18.52 6.84 -11.57
CA TYR A 44 -17.23 6.30 -11.97
C TYR A 44 -16.91 6.70 -13.41
N ASP A 45 -15.97 7.62 -13.54
CA ASP A 45 -15.45 8.07 -14.84
C ASP A 45 -14.37 7.11 -15.34
N LYS A 46 -14.75 6.29 -16.32
CA LYS A 46 -13.86 5.26 -16.89
C LYS A 46 -12.77 5.88 -17.78
N ASP A 47 -12.98 7.09 -18.30
CA ASP A 47 -12.07 7.70 -19.26
C ASP A 47 -10.75 8.14 -18.57
N HIS A 48 -10.84 8.51 -17.29
CA HIS A 48 -9.68 8.87 -16.48
C HIS A 48 -8.88 7.67 -15.94
N ASP A 49 -9.50 6.50 -15.76
CA ASP A 49 -8.88 5.26 -15.25
C ASP A 49 -8.38 4.31 -16.37
N THR A 50 -7.51 4.84 -17.22
CA THR A 50 -6.91 4.10 -18.35
C THR A 50 -5.61 3.35 -18.00
N PHE A 51 -5.24 3.29 -16.72
CA PHE A 51 -3.96 2.71 -16.30
C PHE A 51 -3.97 1.17 -16.43
N ARG A 52 -3.07 0.63 -17.26
CA ARG A 52 -2.97 -0.81 -17.49
C ARG A 52 -2.15 -1.46 -16.37
N HIS A 53 -2.82 -1.95 -15.34
CA HIS A 53 -2.22 -2.61 -14.18
C HIS A 53 -1.26 -3.78 -14.52
N TYR A 54 -1.41 -4.43 -15.68
CA TYR A 54 -0.47 -5.45 -16.17
C TYR A 54 0.98 -4.95 -16.26
N PHE A 55 1.20 -3.67 -16.56
CA PHE A 55 2.54 -3.07 -16.59
C PHE A 55 3.21 -2.98 -15.22
N LEU A 56 2.46 -3.11 -14.13
CA LEU A 56 3.04 -3.19 -12.78
C LEU A 56 3.19 -4.64 -12.34
N VAL A 57 2.17 -5.46 -12.57
CA VAL A 57 2.14 -6.86 -12.10
C VAL A 57 3.22 -7.69 -12.79
N LEU A 58 3.39 -7.57 -14.11
CA LEU A 58 4.35 -8.38 -14.87
C LEU A 58 5.81 -8.09 -14.47
N PRO A 59 6.27 -6.82 -14.39
CA PRO A 59 7.60 -6.52 -13.88
C PRO A 59 7.80 -6.97 -12.44
N CYS A 60 6.83 -6.78 -11.54
CA CYS A 60 6.95 -7.25 -10.15
C CYS A 60 7.10 -8.77 -10.05
N LEU A 61 6.39 -9.52 -10.90
CA LEU A 61 6.51 -10.98 -10.96
C LEU A 61 7.88 -11.41 -11.46
N LEU A 62 8.38 -10.79 -12.54
CA LEU A 62 9.72 -11.07 -13.06
C LEU A 62 10.80 -10.72 -12.03
N LEU A 63 10.67 -9.58 -11.37
CA LEU A 63 11.62 -9.11 -10.35
C LEU A 63 11.60 -10.03 -9.11
N ALA A 64 10.44 -10.56 -8.73
CA ALA A 64 10.32 -11.57 -7.67
C ALA A 64 10.95 -12.93 -8.03
N LEU A 65 10.98 -13.29 -9.30
CA LEU A 65 11.63 -14.53 -9.77
C LEU A 65 13.15 -14.37 -9.92
N LEU A 66 13.62 -13.17 -10.26
CA LEU A 66 15.05 -12.88 -10.44
C LEU A 66 15.75 -12.47 -9.14
N ILE A 67 15.05 -11.73 -8.28
CA ILE A 67 15.61 -11.12 -7.06
C ILE A 67 14.80 -11.61 -5.86
N ASN A 68 15.23 -12.75 -5.33
CA ASN A 68 14.67 -13.42 -4.16
C ASN A 68 15.80 -13.89 -3.22
N GLU A 69 15.51 -13.95 -1.92
CA GLU A 69 16.51 -14.41 -0.93
C GLU A 69 16.84 -15.90 -1.10
N LYS A 70 15.84 -16.75 -1.31
CA LYS A 70 15.99 -18.16 -1.69
C LYS A 70 14.93 -18.57 -2.69
N PHE A 71 15.28 -19.50 -3.57
CA PHE A 71 14.40 -20.01 -4.63
C PHE A 71 13.39 -21.04 -4.09
N THR A 72 12.61 -20.63 -3.09
CA THR A 72 11.47 -21.38 -2.58
C THR A 72 10.17 -20.67 -2.97
N PHE A 73 9.12 -21.44 -3.26
CA PHE A 73 7.83 -20.88 -3.65
C PHE A 73 7.30 -19.85 -2.63
N ARG A 74 7.47 -20.12 -1.33
CA ARG A 74 7.04 -19.22 -0.25
C ARG A 74 7.77 -17.87 -0.30
N GLU A 75 9.09 -17.87 -0.48
CA GLU A 75 9.87 -16.64 -0.50
C GLU A 75 9.67 -15.84 -1.78
N VAL A 76 9.51 -16.50 -2.93
CA VAL A 76 9.15 -15.83 -4.20
C VAL A 76 7.79 -15.15 -4.10
N MET A 77 6.78 -15.83 -3.53
CA MET A 77 5.46 -15.24 -3.31
C MET A 77 5.49 -14.10 -2.30
N TRP A 78 6.34 -14.21 -1.27
CA TRP A 78 6.55 -13.13 -0.31
C TRP A 78 7.23 -11.91 -0.96
N ALA A 79 8.32 -12.09 -1.71
CA ALA A 79 9.00 -11.02 -2.44
C ALA A 79 8.07 -10.35 -3.47
N PHE A 80 7.29 -11.15 -4.20
CA PHE A 80 6.26 -10.66 -5.11
C PHE A 80 5.24 -9.76 -4.40
N SER A 81 4.74 -10.18 -3.23
CA SER A 81 3.82 -9.38 -2.42
C SER A 81 4.43 -8.03 -2.04
N ILE A 82 5.70 -8.00 -1.63
CA ILE A 82 6.40 -6.78 -1.22
C ILE A 82 6.62 -5.84 -2.42
N TYR A 83 7.09 -6.35 -3.56
CA TYR A 83 7.27 -5.54 -4.75
C TYR A 83 5.95 -4.99 -5.30
N LEU A 84 4.90 -5.82 -5.32
CA LEU A 84 3.58 -5.39 -5.76
C LEU A 84 3.02 -4.31 -4.84
N GLU A 85 3.18 -4.44 -3.52
CA GLU A 85 2.73 -3.45 -2.55
C GLU A 85 3.41 -2.08 -2.73
N ALA A 86 4.71 -2.07 -3.07
CA ALA A 86 5.44 -0.82 -3.32
C ALA A 86 4.85 -0.03 -4.50
N VAL A 87 4.41 -0.72 -5.56
CA VAL A 87 3.88 -0.08 -6.79
C VAL A 87 2.36 -0.01 -6.86
N ALA A 88 1.62 -0.72 -6.01
CA ALA A 88 0.16 -0.82 -6.08
C ALA A 88 -0.58 0.52 -5.90
N ILE A 89 0.07 1.53 -5.30
CA ILE A 89 -0.50 2.86 -5.14
C ILE A 89 -0.40 3.71 -6.41
N PHE A 90 0.49 3.36 -7.33
CA PHE A 90 0.79 4.16 -8.52
C PHE A 90 -0.44 4.50 -9.38
N PRO A 91 -1.36 3.56 -9.68
CA PRO A 91 -2.56 3.88 -10.47
C PRO A 91 -3.45 4.93 -9.79
N GLN A 92 -3.55 4.88 -8.46
CA GLN A 92 -4.33 5.85 -7.68
C GLN A 92 -3.71 7.24 -7.73
N LEU A 93 -2.37 7.35 -7.67
CA LEU A 93 -1.67 8.63 -7.79
C LEU A 93 -1.83 9.23 -9.20
N VAL A 94 -1.73 8.41 -10.25
CA VAL A 94 -1.94 8.85 -11.64
C VAL A 94 -3.38 9.34 -11.85
N LEU A 95 -4.36 8.66 -11.25
CA LEU A 95 -5.75 9.12 -11.30
C LEU A 95 -5.90 10.50 -10.65
N LEU A 96 -5.28 10.72 -9.49
CA LEU A 96 -5.30 12.02 -8.79
C LEU A 96 -4.63 13.14 -9.60
N GLN A 97 -3.53 12.83 -10.30
CA GLN A 97 -2.86 13.78 -11.20
C GLN A 97 -3.77 14.19 -12.36
N ARG A 98 -4.57 13.25 -12.90
CA ARG A 98 -5.47 13.51 -14.04
C ARG A 98 -6.73 14.28 -13.66
N THR A 99 -7.27 14.02 -12.48
CA THR A 99 -8.51 14.68 -12.02
C THR A 99 -8.29 16.16 -11.71
N LYS A 100 -7.04 16.60 -11.44
CA LYS A 100 -6.58 17.97 -11.11
C LYS A 100 -7.27 18.66 -9.92
N ASN A 101 -8.47 18.24 -9.54
CA ASN A 101 -9.25 18.75 -8.43
C ASN A 101 -9.41 17.62 -7.40
N ILE A 102 -8.55 17.63 -6.39
CA ILE A 102 -8.55 16.60 -5.36
C ILE A 102 -9.44 17.05 -4.22
N ASP A 103 -10.50 16.27 -3.95
CA ASP A 103 -11.36 16.51 -2.80
C ASP A 103 -10.55 16.41 -1.50
N ASN A 104 -10.86 17.28 -0.54
CA ASN A 104 -10.21 17.27 0.78
C ASN A 104 -10.28 15.90 1.46
N LEU A 105 -11.37 15.16 1.29
CA LEU A 105 -11.53 13.81 1.84
C LEU A 105 -10.52 12.82 1.23
N THR A 106 -10.31 12.89 -0.08
CA THR A 106 -9.35 12.04 -0.80
C THR A 106 -7.91 12.40 -0.42
N GLY A 107 -7.61 13.69 -0.26
CA GLY A 107 -6.32 14.16 0.23
C GLY A 107 -6.01 13.65 1.65
N GLN A 108 -6.97 13.75 2.57
CA GLN A 108 -6.82 13.22 3.93
C GLN A 108 -6.65 11.70 3.95
N TYR A 109 -7.38 10.97 3.10
CA TYR A 109 -7.23 9.52 2.97
C TYR A 109 -5.81 9.12 2.57
N VAL A 110 -5.25 9.74 1.53
CA VAL A 110 -3.88 9.47 1.08
C VAL A 110 -2.86 9.88 2.15
N PHE A 111 -3.11 10.99 2.84
CA PHE A 111 -2.27 11.43 3.97
C PHE A 111 -2.19 10.39 5.09
N PHE A 112 -3.34 9.90 5.58
CA PHE A 112 -3.37 8.85 6.61
C PHE A 112 -2.77 7.54 6.11
N LEU A 113 -3.00 7.19 4.84
CA LEU A 113 -2.43 6.00 4.24
C LEU A 113 -0.90 6.06 4.24
N GLY A 114 -0.29 7.19 3.89
CA GLY A 114 1.16 7.34 3.95
C GLY A 114 1.69 7.52 5.38
N ALA A 115 0.94 8.14 6.30
CA ALA A 115 1.31 8.22 7.72
C ALA A 115 1.42 6.82 8.37
N TYR A 116 0.45 5.95 8.11
CA TYR A 116 0.50 4.53 8.50
C TYR A 116 1.78 3.84 7.98
N ARG A 117 2.27 4.22 6.80
CA ARG A 117 3.48 3.65 6.20
C ARG A 117 4.77 4.15 6.83
N VAL A 118 4.84 5.45 7.15
CA VAL A 118 5.98 6.00 7.91
C VAL A 118 6.11 5.28 9.25
N LEU A 119 4.99 5.02 9.93
CA LEU A 119 4.98 4.24 11.18
C LEU A 119 5.50 2.80 10.98
N TYR A 120 5.22 2.18 9.84
CA TYR A 120 5.77 0.85 9.49
C TYR A 120 7.28 0.88 9.29
N ILE A 121 7.81 1.90 8.60
CA ILE A 121 9.25 2.06 8.41
C ILE A 121 9.93 2.30 9.76
N LEU A 122 9.35 3.14 10.62
CA LEU A 122 9.84 3.34 11.99
C LEU A 122 9.81 2.05 12.81
N ASN A 123 8.78 1.21 12.63
CA ASN A 123 8.75 -0.11 13.25
C ASN A 123 9.88 -1.02 12.74
N TRP A 124 10.20 -1.00 11.45
CA TRP A 124 11.35 -1.76 10.92
C TRP A 124 12.67 -1.26 11.46
N ILE A 125 12.86 0.06 11.58
CA ILE A 125 14.03 0.66 12.23
C ILE A 125 14.13 0.19 13.68
N TYR A 126 13.03 0.24 14.44
CA TYR A 126 13.00 -0.22 15.83
C TYR A 126 13.37 -1.70 15.96
N ARG A 127 12.80 -2.56 15.10
CA ARG A 127 13.09 -4.00 15.08
C ARG A 127 14.52 -4.31 14.67
N TYR A 128 15.10 -3.53 13.76
CA TYR A 128 16.50 -3.66 13.37
C TYR A 128 17.46 -3.44 14.56
N PHE A 129 17.13 -2.52 15.48
CA PHE A 129 17.95 -2.28 16.67
C PHE A 129 17.69 -3.26 17.82
N THR A 130 16.50 -3.86 17.90
CA THR A 130 16.09 -4.71 19.03
C THR A 130 16.23 -6.20 18.77
N GLU A 131 16.11 -6.66 17.52
CA GLU A 131 16.20 -8.07 17.14
C GLU A 131 17.53 -8.38 16.42
N PRO A 132 18.43 -9.19 17.01
CA PRO A 132 19.65 -9.61 16.31
C PRO A 132 19.29 -10.48 15.09
N HIS A 133 19.85 -10.15 13.92
CA HIS A 133 19.69 -10.82 12.61
C HIS A 133 18.39 -10.57 11.82
N PHE A 134 17.54 -9.60 12.19
CA PHE A 134 16.34 -9.27 11.38
C PHE A 134 16.63 -8.22 10.29
N VAL A 135 17.23 -8.64 9.17
CA VAL A 135 17.51 -7.74 8.02
C VAL A 135 16.97 -8.31 6.72
N HIS A 136 15.68 -8.07 6.45
CA HIS A 136 15.08 -8.31 5.14
C HIS A 136 15.32 -7.11 4.23
N TRP A 137 16.46 -7.10 3.54
CA TRP A 137 16.88 -6.00 2.68
C TRP A 137 15.85 -5.68 1.57
N ILE A 138 15.11 -6.68 1.09
CA ILE A 138 14.03 -6.50 0.10
C ILE A 138 12.94 -5.55 0.61
N SER A 139 12.54 -5.68 1.88
CA SER A 139 11.54 -4.82 2.50
C SER A 139 12.01 -3.37 2.62
N TRP A 140 13.30 -3.16 2.91
CA TRP A 140 13.89 -1.83 2.98
C TRP A 140 13.93 -1.15 1.62
N VAL A 141 14.40 -1.84 0.58
CA VAL A 141 14.45 -1.31 -0.78
C VAL A 141 13.04 -0.98 -1.29
N ALA A 142 12.09 -1.90 -1.13
CA ALA A 142 10.70 -1.68 -1.52
C ALA A 142 10.07 -0.52 -0.73
N GLY A 143 10.36 -0.41 0.57
CA GLY A 143 9.92 0.71 1.41
C GLY A 143 10.46 2.06 0.96
N ILE A 144 11.72 2.13 0.54
CA ILE A 144 12.33 3.35 -0.01
C ILE A 144 11.65 3.74 -1.33
N VAL A 145 11.50 2.80 -2.27
CA VAL A 145 10.81 3.04 -3.55
C VAL A 145 9.39 3.56 -3.31
N GLN A 146 8.66 2.92 -2.39
CA GLN A 146 7.31 3.33 -2.04
C GLN A 146 7.29 4.75 -1.42
N THR A 147 8.23 5.07 -0.53
CA THR A 147 8.32 6.39 0.09
C THR A 147 8.61 7.48 -0.95
N LEU A 148 9.48 7.20 -1.92
CA LEU A 148 9.78 8.12 -3.01
C LEU A 148 8.54 8.40 -3.88
N LEU A 149 7.72 7.38 -4.16
CA LEU A 149 6.46 7.56 -4.88
C LEU A 149 5.47 8.45 -4.12
N TYR A 150 5.45 8.37 -2.78
CA TYR A 150 4.62 9.23 -1.95
C TYR A 150 5.19 10.64 -1.75
N ALA A 151 6.50 10.81 -1.83
CA ALA A 151 7.17 12.08 -1.53
C ALA A 151 6.67 13.21 -2.43
N ASP A 152 6.49 12.94 -3.72
CA ASP A 152 5.96 13.91 -4.69
C ASP A 152 4.53 14.37 -4.30
N PHE A 153 3.64 13.43 -3.99
CA PHE A 153 2.30 13.74 -3.51
C PHE A 153 2.31 14.54 -2.20
N PHE A 154 3.12 14.13 -1.23
CA PHE A 154 3.21 14.80 0.06
C PHE A 154 3.74 16.23 -0.05
N TYR A 155 4.67 16.48 -0.97
CA TYR A 155 5.18 17.81 -1.24
C TYR A 155 4.06 18.77 -1.66
N TYR A 156 3.27 18.39 -2.68
CA TYR A 156 2.13 19.21 -3.12
C TYR A 156 1.02 19.30 -2.08
N TYR A 157 0.77 18.22 -1.33
CA TYR A 157 -0.20 18.22 -0.24
C TYR A 157 0.14 19.23 0.84
N ILE A 158 1.40 19.25 1.31
CA ILE A 158 1.86 20.19 2.35
C ILE A 158 1.83 21.62 1.82
N MET A 159 2.18 21.84 0.55
CA MET A 159 2.14 23.17 -0.07
C MET A 159 0.71 23.71 -0.19
N SER A 160 -0.23 22.88 -0.66
CA SER A 160 -1.66 23.19 -0.70
C SER A 160 -2.21 23.50 0.70
N TRP A 161 -1.87 22.69 1.69
CA TRP A 161 -2.30 22.88 3.07
C TRP A 161 -1.79 24.19 3.68
N LYS A 162 -0.50 24.51 3.50
CA LYS A 162 0.08 25.76 4.01
C LYS A 162 -0.51 27.00 3.36
N ASN A 163 -0.80 26.95 2.07
CA ASN A 163 -1.33 28.09 1.32
C ASN A 163 -2.87 28.16 1.35
N SER A 164 -3.55 27.16 1.94
CA SER A 164 -5.01 27.02 1.90
C SER A 164 -5.59 27.05 0.47
N VAL A 165 -4.79 26.62 -0.51
CA VAL A 165 -5.18 26.54 -1.93
C VAL A 165 -5.62 25.11 -2.22
N LYS A 166 -6.54 24.92 -3.18
CA LYS A 166 -6.94 23.58 -3.62
C LYS A 166 -5.71 22.77 -4.08
N LEU A 167 -5.72 21.48 -3.74
CA LEU A 167 -4.63 20.59 -4.11
C LEU A 167 -4.72 20.27 -5.60
N GLU A 168 -3.80 20.85 -6.36
CA GLU A 168 -3.59 20.56 -7.77
C GLU A 168 -2.21 19.92 -7.92
N LEU A 169 -2.19 18.72 -8.51
CA LEU A 169 -0.93 18.07 -8.88
C LEU A 169 -0.55 18.53 -10.30
N PRO A 170 0.73 18.85 -10.58
CA PRO A 170 1.16 19.13 -11.93
C PRO A 170 0.99 17.89 -12.82
N ALA A 171 0.65 18.13 -14.08
CA ALA A 171 0.38 17.11 -15.08
C ALA A 171 1.66 16.49 -15.65
#